data_AF-A0A2E4HXR5-F1
#
_entry.id   AF-A0A2E4HXR5-F1
#
_cell.length_a   1.000
_cell.length_b   1.000
_cell.length_c   1.000
_cell.angle_alpha   90.00
_cell.angle_beta   90.00
_cell.angle_gamma   90.00
#
_symmetry.space_group_name_H-M   'P 1'
#
loop_
_entity.id
_entity.type
_entity.pdbx_description
1 polymer ?
#
loop_
_entity_poly.entity_id
_entity_poly.type
_entity_poly.pdbx_seq_one_letter_code
_entity_poly.pdbx_strand_id
1 'polypeptide(L)'
;MRKIREENPLGLNALKQYSLATLLIVALVYLMAGLFLDSTNREGVGIALLISYPAQLIAFFLLIQSRKPGANFIVWWGAGMALRFIVVLIVALVAIQIDFSAREALLLTLVGSFFFLVLAEPRFLNPPDRVGASG
;
A
#
# COMPACT_ATOMS: atom_id res chain seq x y z
N MET A 1 9.90 -36.05 1.27
CA MET A 1 9.63 -35.03 0.23
C MET A 1 9.98 -33.64 0.76
N ARG A 2 11.27 -33.24 0.71
CA ARG A 2 11.82 -32.06 1.39
C ARG A 2 12.28 -30.96 0.41
N LYS A 3 11.83 -31.03 -0.85
CA LYS A 3 12.40 -30.30 -2.00
C LYS A 3 11.58 -29.09 -2.49
N ILE A 4 10.45 -28.77 -1.86
CA ILE A 4 9.62 -27.58 -2.20
C ILE A 4 9.80 -26.45 -1.17
N ARG A 5 10.89 -26.45 -0.39
CA ARG A 5 11.16 -25.39 0.60
C ARG A 5 12.05 -24.27 0.03
N GLU A 6 12.61 -24.44 -1.16
CA GLU A 6 13.65 -23.53 -1.70
C GLU A 6 13.19 -22.61 -2.85
N GLU A 7 11.99 -22.75 -3.42
CA GLU A 7 11.61 -21.98 -4.62
C GLU A 7 10.82 -20.68 -4.36
N ASN A 8 10.80 -20.17 -3.13
CA ASN A 8 10.18 -18.87 -2.88
C ASN A 8 11.02 -18.03 -1.93
N PRO A 9 11.89 -17.15 -2.45
CA PRO A 9 12.71 -16.29 -1.62
C PRO A 9 11.76 -15.37 -0.85
N LEU A 10 11.58 -15.69 0.44
CA LEU A 10 11.03 -14.85 1.50
C LEU A 10 10.13 -13.70 1.02
N GLY A 11 8.87 -14.02 0.70
CA GLY A 11 7.82 -13.03 0.48
C GLY A 11 7.72 -12.41 -0.92
N LEU A 12 8.57 -12.78 -1.88
CA LEU A 12 8.51 -12.21 -3.23
C LEU A 12 7.16 -12.49 -3.94
N ASN A 13 6.61 -13.70 -3.80
CA ASN A 13 5.29 -14.00 -4.37
C ASN A 13 4.16 -13.21 -3.69
N ALA A 14 4.25 -12.99 -2.37
CA ALA A 14 3.29 -12.16 -1.65
C ALA A 14 3.38 -10.70 -2.11
N LEU A 15 4.59 -10.17 -2.32
CA LEU A 15 4.82 -8.84 -2.85
C LEU A 15 4.27 -8.69 -4.28
N LYS A 16 4.46 -9.69 -5.15
CA LYS A 16 3.89 -9.69 -6.52
C LYS A 16 2.36 -9.67 -6.51
N GLN A 17 1.73 -10.57 -5.73
CA GLN A 17 0.27 -10.62 -5.62
C GLN A 17 -0.29 -9.33 -5.02
N TYR A 18 0.38 -8.80 -3.99
CA TYR A 18 0.00 -7.55 -3.37
C TYR A 18 0.17 -6.36 -4.33
N SER A 19 1.24 -6.32 -5.11
CA SER A 19 1.48 -5.28 -6.11
C SER A 19 0.40 -5.27 -7.18
N LEU A 20 0.01 -6.43 -7.70
CA LEU A 20 -1.10 -6.54 -8.66
C LEU A 20 -2.43 -6.08 -8.05
N ALA A 21 -2.75 -6.53 -6.83
CA ALA A 21 -3.97 -6.12 -6.15
C ALA A 21 -4.00 -4.62 -5.87
N THR A 22 -2.89 -4.06 -5.40
CA THR A 22 -2.72 -2.61 -5.15
C THR A 22 -2.92 -1.84 -6.45
N LEU A 23 -2.30 -2.29 -7.55
CA LEU A 23 -2.44 -1.63 -8.86
C LEU A 23 -3.89 -1.65 -9.34
N LEU A 24 -4.60 -2.77 -9.19
CA LEU A 24 -6.01 -2.88 -9.55
C LEU A 24 -6.90 -1.95 -8.72
N ILE A 25 -6.67 -1.88 -7.40
CA ILE A 25 -7.42 -0.99 -6.50
C ILE A 25 -7.17 0.47 -6.90
N VAL A 26 -5.90 0.86 -7.08
CA VAL A 26 -5.51 2.22 -7.48
C VAL A 26 -6.12 2.59 -8.83
N ALA A 27 -6.07 1.69 -9.83
CA ALA A 27 -6.70 1.90 -11.12
C ALA A 27 -8.22 2.08 -11.00
N LEU A 28 -8.88 1.24 -10.20
CA LEU A 28 -10.33 1.33 -9.97
C LEU A 28 -10.71 2.67 -9.30
N VAL A 29 -9.94 3.11 -8.29
CA VAL A 29 -10.18 4.42 -7.64
C VAL A 29 -10.05 5.56 -8.65
N TYR A 30 -9.03 5.53 -9.52
CA TYR A 30 -8.87 6.56 -10.55
C TYR A 30 -10.01 6.58 -11.58
N LEU A 31 -10.46 5.39 -12.02
CA LEU A 31 -11.58 5.27 -12.94
C LEU A 31 -12.88 5.78 -12.32
N MET A 32 -13.14 5.42 -11.06
CA MET A 32 -14.30 5.90 -10.31
C MET A 32 -14.27 7.42 -10.14
N ALA A 33 -13.10 8.00 -9.81
CA ALA A 33 -12.94 9.44 -9.70
C ALA A 33 -13.32 10.17 -11.01
N GLY A 34 -13.02 9.58 -12.17
CA GLY A 34 -13.40 10.12 -13.48
C GLY A 34 -14.91 10.20 -13.74
N LEU A 35 -15.74 9.51 -12.95
CA LEU A 35 -17.20 9.56 -13.06
C LEU A 35 -17.83 10.68 -12.21
N PHE A 36 -17.14 11.15 -11.18
CA PHE A 36 -17.71 12.05 -10.16
C PHE A 36 -16.98 13.39 -10.03
N LEU A 37 -15.72 13.48 -10.46
CA LEU A 37 -14.88 14.66 -10.25
C LEU A 37 -14.60 15.43 -11.55
N ASP A 38 -14.45 16.75 -11.40
CA ASP A 38 -13.91 17.61 -12.45
C ASP A 38 -12.43 17.29 -12.77
N SER A 39 -11.90 17.90 -13.83
CA SER A 39 -10.54 17.66 -14.30
C SER A 39 -9.47 18.00 -13.27
N THR A 40 -9.67 19.06 -12.47
CA THR A 40 -8.70 19.55 -11.50
C THR A 40 -8.62 18.61 -10.30
N ASN A 41 -9.76 18.25 -9.72
CA ASN A 41 -9.82 17.30 -8.61
C ASN A 41 -9.36 15.90 -9.03
N ARG A 42 -9.65 15.49 -10.26
CA ARG A 42 -9.15 14.23 -10.83
C ARG A 42 -7.63 14.20 -10.96
N GLU A 43 -6.98 15.32 -11.27
CA GLU A 43 -5.52 15.43 -11.27
C GLU A 43 -4.96 15.18 -9.86
N GLY A 44 -5.56 15.79 -8.84
CA GLY A 44 -5.20 15.55 -7.44
C GLY A 44 -5.32 14.08 -7.04
N VAL A 45 -6.40 13.41 -7.43
CA VAL A 45 -6.57 11.96 -7.25
C VAL A 45 -5.46 11.19 -7.96
N GLY A 46 -5.18 11.50 -9.22
CA GLY A 46 -4.15 10.82 -10.03
C GLY A 46 -2.77 10.90 -9.39
N ILE A 47 -2.37 12.08 -8.91
CA ILE A 47 -1.09 12.28 -8.22
C ILE A 47 -1.05 11.52 -6.88
N ALA A 48 -2.13 11.55 -6.10
CA ALA A 48 -2.22 10.79 -4.85
C ALA A 48 -2.03 9.29 -5.07
N LEU A 49 -2.64 8.76 -6.13
CA LEU A 49 -2.57 7.37 -6.54
C LEU A 49 -1.17 6.98 -7.03
N LEU A 50 -0.54 7.86 -7.80
CA LEU A 50 0.84 7.69 -8.28
C LEU A 50 1.85 7.63 -7.11
N ILE A 51 1.62 8.40 -6.05
CA ILE A 51 2.49 8.43 -4.85
C ILE A 51 2.18 7.27 -3.91
N SER A 52 0.89 6.99 -3.67
CA SER A 52 0.47 5.96 -2.72
C SER A 52 0.90 4.56 -3.16
N TYR A 53 0.87 4.27 -4.47
CA TYR A 53 1.27 2.96 -4.99
C TYR A 53 2.70 2.56 -4.57
N PRO A 54 3.78 3.29 -4.94
CA PRO A 54 5.13 2.92 -4.54
C PRO A 54 5.34 2.97 -3.02
N ALA A 55 4.77 3.98 -2.33
CA ALA A 55 4.88 4.07 -0.88
C ALA A 55 4.28 2.85 -0.18
N GLN A 56 3.15 2.36 -0.67
CA GLN A 56 2.48 1.18 -0.15
C GLN A 56 3.29 -0.10 -0.40
N LEU A 57 3.93 -0.24 -1.57
CA LEU A 57 4.81 -1.38 -1.86
C LEU A 57 6.01 -1.42 -0.92
N ILE A 58 6.63 -0.25 -0.66
CA ILE A 58 7.76 -0.15 0.27
C ILE A 58 7.30 -0.50 1.69
N ALA A 59 6.16 0.03 2.13
CA ALA A 59 5.63 -0.25 3.46
C ALA A 59 5.28 -1.74 3.64
N PHE A 60 4.69 -2.38 2.63
CA PHE A 60 4.43 -3.81 2.65
C PHE A 60 5.72 -4.65 2.60
N PHE A 61 6.72 -4.20 1.84
CA PHE A 61 8.04 -4.84 1.84
C PHE A 61 8.68 -4.79 3.23
N LEU A 62 8.61 -3.66 3.93
CA LEU A 62 9.05 -3.57 5.32
C LEU A 62 8.30 -4.58 6.21
N LEU A 63 7.00 -4.70 6.03
CA LEU A 63 6.17 -5.65 6.77
C LEU A 63 6.56 -7.11 6.51
N ILE A 64 6.95 -7.48 5.29
CA ILE A 64 7.47 -8.82 4.97
C ILE A 64 8.71 -9.16 5.79
N GLN A 65 9.54 -8.17 6.16
CA GLN A 65 10.74 -8.39 6.96
C GLN A 65 10.43 -8.92 8.37
N SER A 66 9.20 -8.73 8.87
CA SER A 66 8.72 -9.34 10.12
C SER A 66 8.68 -10.87 10.09
N ARG A 67 8.71 -11.49 8.89
CA ARG A 67 8.74 -12.95 8.74
C ARG A 67 10.12 -13.56 8.96
N LYS A 68 11.18 -12.76 9.08
CA LYS A 68 12.54 -13.24 9.34
C LYS A 68 12.64 -13.82 10.76
N PRO A 69 13.44 -14.88 10.99
CA PRO A 69 13.65 -15.42 12.33
C PRO A 69 14.13 -14.33 13.30
N GLY A 70 13.47 -14.19 14.45
CA GLY A 70 13.81 -13.19 15.48
C GLY A 70 13.35 -11.75 15.19
N ALA A 71 12.64 -11.50 14.10
CA ALA A 71 12.09 -10.17 13.81
C ALA A 71 10.81 -9.89 14.61
N ASN A 72 10.65 -8.65 15.09
CA ASN A 72 9.45 -8.21 15.79
C ASN A 72 8.45 -7.59 14.80
N PHE A 73 7.23 -8.13 14.74
CA PHE A 73 6.15 -7.63 13.89
C PHE A 73 5.83 -6.15 14.13
N ILE A 74 5.75 -5.72 15.40
CA ILE A 74 5.37 -4.36 15.77
C ILE A 74 6.36 -3.33 15.22
N VAL A 75 7.66 -3.67 15.23
CA VAL A 75 8.72 -2.78 14.72
C VAL A 75 8.57 -2.54 13.22
N TRP A 76 8.39 -3.62 12.44
CA TRP A 76 8.29 -3.53 10.98
C TRP A 76 6.96 -2.95 10.52
N TRP A 77 5.86 -3.30 11.20
CA TRP A 77 4.57 -2.67 10.98
C TRP A 77 4.61 -1.17 11.32
N GLY A 78 5.20 -0.82 12.46
CA GLY A 78 5.40 0.57 12.89
C GLY A 78 6.25 1.37 11.89
N ALA A 79 7.31 0.76 11.34
CA ALA A 79 8.12 1.39 10.29
C ALA A 79 7.30 1.67 9.01
N GLY A 80 6.45 0.73 8.59
CA GLY A 80 5.54 0.94 7.46
C GLY A 80 4.51 2.04 7.74
N MET A 81 3.99 2.14 8.96
CA MET A 81 3.09 3.23 9.37
C MET A 81 3.80 4.58 9.38
N ALA A 82 4.99 4.66 9.97
CA ALA A 82 5.80 5.87 10.00
C ALA A 82 6.10 6.38 8.58
N LEU A 83 6.47 5.49 7.66
CA LEU A 83 6.66 5.83 6.24
C LEU A 83 5.43 6.50 5.64
N ARG A 84 4.23 5.94 5.85
CA ARG A 84 2.98 6.52 5.30
C ARG A 84 2.71 7.90 5.86
N PHE A 85 2.86 8.09 7.17
CA PHE A 85 2.71 9.41 7.79
C PHE A 85 3.70 10.43 7.23
N ILE A 86 4.97 10.02 7.05
CA ILE A 86 6.01 10.87 6.45
C ILE A 86 5.63 11.26 5.03
N VAL A 87 5.15 10.31 4.21
CA VAL A 87 4.69 10.60 2.84
C VAL A 87 3.53 11.59 2.83
N VAL A 88 2.50 11.38 3.67
CA VAL A 88 1.37 12.31 3.79
C VAL A 88 1.86 13.71 4.19
N LEU A 89 2.75 13.81 5.17
CA LEU A 89 3.29 15.07 5.63
C LEU A 89 4.08 15.80 4.54
N ILE A 90 4.98 15.10 3.84
CA ILE A 90 5.76 15.68 2.75
C ILE A 90 4.84 16.18 1.63
N VAL A 91 3.86 15.37 1.22
CA VAL A 91 2.91 15.75 0.17
C VAL A 91 2.09 16.97 0.60
N ALA A 92 1.63 17.02 1.84
CA ALA A 92 0.91 18.17 2.38
C ALA A 92 1.75 19.44 2.35
N LEU A 93 3.00 19.39 2.84
CA LEU A 93 3.90 20.53 2.85
C LEU A 93 4.22 21.02 1.43
N VAL A 94 4.49 20.11 0.50
CA VAL A 94 4.75 20.45 -0.91
C VAL A 94 3.50 21.07 -1.56
N ALA A 95 2.32 20.49 -1.35
CA ALA A 95 1.06 21.01 -1.91
C ALA A 95 0.70 22.40 -1.34
N ILE A 96 1.08 22.67 -0.09
CA ILE A 96 1.00 24.02 0.51
C ILE A 96 1.96 24.96 -0.19
N GLN A 97 3.23 24.56 -0.33
CA GLN A 97 4.28 25.41 -0.87
C GLN A 97 4.06 25.86 -2.33
N ILE A 98 3.38 25.04 -3.13
CA ILE A 98 3.12 25.33 -4.55
C ILE A 98 1.69 25.84 -4.81
N ASP A 99 0.91 26.11 -3.77
CA ASP A 99 -0.51 26.48 -3.87
C ASP A 99 -1.32 25.55 -4.79
N PHE A 100 -1.10 24.23 -4.62
CA PHE A 100 -1.74 23.22 -5.46
C PHE A 100 -3.26 23.30 -5.37
N SER A 101 -3.92 23.48 -6.51
CA SER A 101 -5.36 23.75 -6.60
C SER A 101 -6.24 22.59 -6.11
N ALA A 102 -5.83 21.35 -6.36
CA ALA A 102 -6.57 20.14 -5.95
C ALA A 102 -6.06 19.53 -4.62
N ARG A 103 -5.54 20.38 -3.70
CA ARG A 103 -4.92 19.93 -2.43
C ARG A 103 -5.84 19.04 -1.59
N GLU A 104 -7.11 19.37 -1.50
CA GLU A 104 -8.09 18.61 -0.71
C GLU A 104 -8.30 17.21 -1.29
N ALA A 105 -8.57 17.12 -2.60
CA ALA A 105 -8.73 15.85 -3.30
C ALA A 105 -7.45 14.99 -3.23
N LEU A 106 -6.27 15.61 -3.37
CA LEU A 106 -4.97 14.98 -3.24
C LEU A 106 -4.78 14.33 -1.85
N LEU A 107 -4.96 15.10 -0.77
CA LEU A 107 -4.70 14.62 0.59
C LEU A 107 -5.73 13.59 1.05
N LEU A 108 -7.02 13.81 0.73
CA LEU A 108 -8.08 12.86 1.05
C LEU A 108 -7.86 11.53 0.33
N THR A 109 -7.54 11.58 -0.97
CA THR A 109 -7.26 10.36 -1.74
C THR A 109 -6.01 9.66 -1.22
N LEU A 110 -4.96 10.39 -0.88
CA LEU A 110 -3.70 9.81 -0.38
C LEU A 110 -3.92 9.06 0.93
N VAL A 111 -4.57 9.70 1.91
CA VAL A 111 -4.87 9.09 3.22
C VAL A 111 -5.86 7.94 3.07
N GLY A 112 -6.94 8.13 2.31
CA GLY A 112 -7.93 7.10 2.05
C GLY A 112 -7.31 5.87 1.39
N SER A 113 -6.45 6.07 0.38
CA SER A 113 -5.74 4.99 -0.31
C SER A 113 -4.85 4.21 0.65
N PHE A 114 -4.05 4.89 1.48
CA PHE A 114 -3.23 4.20 2.48
C PHE A 114 -4.06 3.39 3.46
N PHE A 115 -5.17 3.94 3.95
CA PHE A 115 -6.07 3.22 4.85
C PHE A 115 -6.66 1.97 4.20
N PHE A 116 -7.27 2.09 3.02
CA PHE A 116 -7.86 0.95 2.31
C PHE A 116 -6.82 -0.11 1.94
N LEU A 117 -5.64 0.30 1.50
CA LEU A 117 -4.59 -0.64 1.11
C LEU A 117 -3.98 -1.35 2.32
N VAL A 118 -3.85 -0.67 3.48
CA VAL A 118 -3.43 -1.32 4.74
C VAL A 118 -4.43 -2.40 5.15
N LEU A 119 -5.74 -2.16 5.00
CA LEU A 119 -6.76 -3.17 5.29
C LEU A 119 -6.67 -4.41 4.38
N ALA A 120 -6.09 -4.26 3.18
CA ALA A 120 -5.88 -5.38 2.27
C ALA A 120 -4.66 -6.24 2.64
N GLU A 121 -3.67 -5.70 3.36
CA GLU A 121 -2.40 -6.37 3.69
C GLU A 121 -2.54 -7.73 4.41
N PRO A 122 -3.45 -7.92 5.41
CA PRO A 122 -3.58 -9.18 6.14
C PRO A 122 -3.82 -10.39 5.22
N ARG A 123 -4.55 -10.19 4.11
CA ARG A 123 -4.85 -11.24 3.12
C ARG A 123 -3.59 -11.76 2.42
N PHE A 124 -2.58 -10.93 2.23
CA PHE A 124 -1.32 -11.28 1.58
C PHE A 124 -0.25 -11.69 2.59
N LEU A 125 -0.42 -11.30 3.85
CA LEU A 125 0.42 -11.72 4.96
C LEU A 125 0.15 -13.15 5.44
N ASN A 126 -1.06 -13.68 5.28
CA ASN A 126 -1.41 -15.05 5.65
C ASN A 126 -1.92 -15.83 4.42
N PRO A 127 -1.10 -16.68 3.78
CA PRO A 127 -1.58 -17.57 2.75
C PRO A 127 -2.70 -18.49 3.29
N PRO A 128 -3.78 -18.75 2.52
CA PRO A 128 -4.92 -19.59 2.92
C PRO A 128 -4.57 -21.02 3.38
N ASP A 129 -3.35 -21.47 3.09
CA ASP A 129 -2.81 -22.80 3.31
C ASP A 129 -2.75 -23.21 4.79
N ARG A 130 -3.04 -22.28 5.73
CA ARG A 130 -3.11 -22.55 7.17
C ARG A 130 -4.50 -22.90 7.70
N VAL A 131 -5.55 -22.85 6.87
CA VAL A 131 -6.93 -23.17 7.31
C VAL A 131 -7.24 -24.69 7.26
N GLY A 132 -6.31 -25.53 6.78
CA GLY A 132 -6.53 -26.98 6.60
C GLY A 132 -5.73 -27.93 7.51
N ALA A 133 -5.01 -27.45 8.53
CA ALA A 133 -4.15 -28.29 9.38
C ALA A 133 -4.57 -28.31 10.86
N SER A 134 -5.86 -28.17 11.13
CA SER A 134 -6.46 -28.40 12.44
C SER A 134 -7.84 -29.01 12.26
N GLY A 135 -7.86 -30.34 12.12
CA GLY A 135 -9.04 -31.19 12.01
C GLY A 135 -8.60 -32.64 12.01
#